data_AF-A0A4Y2HRN3-F1
#
_entry.id   AF-A0A4Y2HRN3-F1
#
_cell.length_a   1.000
_cell.length_b   1.000
_cell.length_c   1.000
_cell.angle_alpha   90.00
_cell.angle_beta   90.00
_cell.angle_gamma   90.00
#
_symmetry.space_group_name_H-M   'P 1'
#
loop_
_entity.id
_entity.type
_entity.pdbx_description
1 polymer ?
#
loop_
_entity_poly.entity_id
_entity_poly.type
_entity_poly.pdbx_seq_one_letter_code
_entity_poly.pdbx_strand_id
1 'polypeptide(L)'
;MAADVKGQNNCRLVIHDRPSGLNFLVDTGADISVVPPSSTERCKPKSLLNLLAANGTKINTYGTRNLSLNIGLRRIFPWSFIIADVSRPILGADFLTHYGITKK
;
A
#
# COMPACT_ATOMS: atom_id res chain seq x y z
N MET A 1 -18.39 0.45 32.04
CA MET A 1 -18.55 0.74 30.60
C MET A 1 -17.25 1.38 30.14
N ALA A 2 -16.39 0.83 29.29
CA ALA A 2 -16.31 -0.42 28.53
C ALA A 2 -14.85 -0.92 28.61
N ALA A 3 -14.62 -2.19 28.33
CA ALA A 3 -13.39 -2.92 28.63
C ALA A 3 -12.18 -2.59 27.72
N ASP A 4 -11.01 -2.81 28.33
CA ASP A 4 -9.70 -3.19 27.81
C ASP A 4 -9.61 -3.73 26.37
N VAL A 5 -8.61 -3.26 25.62
CA VAL A 5 -7.75 -4.12 24.79
C VAL A 5 -6.30 -3.65 24.94
N LYS A 6 -5.52 -4.43 25.70
CA LYS A 6 -4.07 -4.51 25.60
C LYS A 6 -3.64 -5.11 24.25
N GLY A 7 -2.56 -4.58 23.69
CA GLY A 7 -1.55 -5.39 23.00
C GLY A 7 -1.86 -5.83 21.57
N GLN A 8 -1.31 -5.09 20.60
CA GLN A 8 -0.64 -5.71 19.47
C GLN A 8 0.69 -4.98 19.29
N ASN A 9 1.77 -5.54 19.83
CA ASN A 9 3.13 -5.24 19.37
C ASN A 9 3.22 -5.72 17.92
N ASN A 10 2.61 -4.98 17.00
CA ASN A 10 2.58 -5.35 15.61
C ASN A 10 3.91 -4.88 15.04
N CYS A 11 4.90 -5.77 14.97
CA CYS A 11 6.20 -5.56 14.32
C CYS A 11 6.05 -5.38 12.79
N ARG A 12 4.98 -4.74 12.34
CA ARG A 12 4.73 -4.40 10.95
C ARG A 12 5.40 -3.06 10.68
N LEU A 13 6.31 -3.08 9.72
CA LEU A 13 6.97 -1.87 9.23
C LEU A 13 5.91 -1.00 8.57
N VAL A 14 5.62 0.14 9.21
CA VAL A 14 4.70 1.14 8.67
C VAL A 14 5.50 2.39 8.32
N ILE A 15 5.31 2.86 7.10
CA ILE A 15 5.90 4.10 6.61
C ILE A 15 4.82 5.17 6.60
N HIS A 16 5.08 6.26 7.31
CA HIS A 16 4.21 7.43 7.30
C HIS A 16 4.63 8.37 6.17
N ASP A 17 3.73 8.60 5.22
CA ASP A 17 3.90 9.64 4.22
C ASP A 17 3.38 10.97 4.76
N ARG A 18 4.29 11.89 5.09
CA ARG A 18 3.91 13.20 5.66
C ARG A 18 3.00 14.06 4.77
N PRO A 19 3.22 14.20 3.45
CA PRO A 19 2.39 15.06 2.61
C PRO A 19 0.98 14.50 2.36
N SER A 20 0.80 13.18 2.22
CA SER A 20 -0.53 12.57 2.06
C SER A 20 -1.21 12.17 3.37
N GLY A 21 -0.46 12.11 4.48
CA GLY A 21 -0.93 11.61 5.78
C GLY A 21 -1.22 10.11 5.79
N LEU A 22 -0.80 9.38 4.75
CA LEU A 22 -1.08 7.95 4.60
C LEU A 22 -0.04 7.10 5.33
N ASN A 23 -0.52 6.03 5.97
CA ASN A 23 0.32 5.03 6.63
C ASN A 23 0.42 3.77 5.76
N PHE A 24 1.53 3.64 5.05
CA PHE A 24 1.84 2.51 4.17
C PHE A 24 2.36 1.32 4.97
N LEU A 25 1.79 0.14 4.75
CA LEU A 25 2.30 -1.10 5.29
C LEU A 25 3.38 -1.64 4.35
N VAL A 26 4.58 -1.90 4.87
CA VAL A 26 5.66 -2.51 4.08
C VAL A 26 5.47 -4.02 4.11
N ASP A 27 5.23 -4.61 2.94
CA ASP A 27 5.00 -6.05 2.78
C ASP A 27 5.92 -6.60 1.69
N THR A 28 6.97 -7.31 2.10
CA THR A 28 7.88 -7.99 1.16
C THR A 28 7.25 -9.24 0.53
N GLY A 29 6.11 -9.71 1.03
CA GLY A 29 5.35 -10.82 0.46
C GLY A 29 4.35 -10.39 -0.62
N ALA A 30 4.18 -9.09 -0.84
CA ALA A 30 3.39 -8.56 -1.94
C ALA A 30 4.29 -8.21 -3.12
N ASP A 31 4.03 -8.74 -4.31
CA ASP A 31 4.82 -8.40 -5.51
C ASP A 31 4.69 -6.94 -5.92
N ILE A 32 3.52 -6.33 -5.67
CA ILE A 32 3.18 -4.99 -6.16
C ILE A 32 2.70 -4.05 -5.05
N SER A 33 2.91 -2.75 -5.27
CA SER A 33 2.48 -1.70 -4.36
C SER A 33 1.07 -1.21 -4.71
N VAL A 34 0.20 -1.17 -3.69
CA VAL A 34 -1.23 -0.88 -3.87
C VAL A 34 -1.72 0.22 -2.94
N VAL A 35 -2.75 0.94 -3.38
CA VAL A 35 -3.48 1.93 -2.57
C VAL A 35 -4.98 1.68 -2.60
N PRO A 36 -5.70 2.01 -1.52
CA PRO A 36 -7.16 1.91 -1.49
C PRO A 36 -7.81 2.87 -2.50
N PRO A 37 -8.95 2.50 -3.12
CA PRO A 37 -9.71 3.39 -3.97
C PRO A 37 -10.37 4.52 -3.16
N SER A 38 -10.36 5.71 -3.74
CA SER A 38 -11.24 6.81 -3.36
C SER A 38 -12.70 6.52 -3.77
N SER A 39 -13.66 7.20 -3.16
CA SER A 39 -15.08 7.02 -3.49
C SER A 39 -15.40 7.21 -4.99
N THR A 40 -14.71 8.12 -5.65
CA THR A 40 -14.85 8.39 -7.10
C THR A 40 -14.32 7.25 -7.98
N GLU A 41 -13.22 6.62 -7.59
CA GLU A 41 -12.61 5.51 -8.32
C GLU A 41 -13.42 4.22 -8.13
N ARG A 42 -14.00 4.02 -6.94
CA ARG A 42 -14.91 2.90 -6.68
C ARG A 42 -16.13 2.91 -7.59
N CYS A 43 -16.62 4.10 -7.97
CA CYS A 43 -17.73 4.27 -8.91
C CYS A 43 -17.36 4.03 -10.38
N LYS A 44 -16.06 3.96 -10.72
CA LYS A 44 -15.57 3.74 -12.09
C LYS A 44 -14.53 2.63 -12.12
N PRO A 45 -14.94 1.36 -11.91
CA PRO A 45 -14.01 0.25 -11.92
C PRO A 45 -13.30 0.14 -13.28
N LYS A 46 -11.98 0.28 -13.26
CA LYS A 46 -11.09 -0.06 -14.37
C LYS A 46 -10.27 -1.27 -13.96
N SER A 47 -10.72 -2.45 -14.37
CA SER A 47 -9.99 -3.70 -14.16
C SER A 47 -8.79 -3.75 -15.12
N LEU A 48 -7.66 -3.17 -14.70
CA LEU A 48 -6.42 -3.19 -15.48
C LEU A 48 -5.58 -4.44 -15.20
N LEU A 49 -5.68 -4.99 -13.98
CA LEU A 49 -4.85 -6.10 -13.53
C LEU A 49 -5.67 -7.10 -12.71
N ASN A 50 -5.37 -8.39 -12.91
CA ASN A 50 -5.86 -9.48 -12.08
C ASN A 50 -4.90 -9.69 -10.91
N LEU A 51 -5.18 -9.02 -9.80
CA LEU A 51 -4.42 -9.22 -8.57
C LEU A 51 -5.02 -10.35 -7.76
N LEU A 52 -4.15 -11.13 -7.12
CA LEU A 52 -4.52 -12.21 -6.22
C LEU A 52 -3.94 -11.92 -4.85
N ALA A 53 -4.77 -12.07 -3.82
CA ALA A 53 -4.30 -12.12 -2.45
C ALA A 53 -3.57 -13.45 -2.19
N ALA A 54 -2.78 -13.51 -1.13
CA ALA A 54 -2.09 -14.74 -0.71
C ALA A 54 -3.03 -15.94 -0.46
N ASN A 55 -4.32 -15.68 -0.20
CA ASN A 55 -5.35 -16.70 -0.04
C ASN A 55 -6.04 -17.10 -1.36
N GLY A 56 -5.56 -16.63 -2.52
CA GLY A 56 -6.15 -16.90 -3.84
C GLY A 56 -7.39 -16.05 -4.18
N THR A 57 -7.82 -15.13 -3.31
CA THR A 57 -8.96 -14.25 -3.60
C THR A 57 -8.56 -13.21 -4.65
N LYS A 58 -9.42 -13.01 -5.65
CA LYS A 58 -9.23 -11.95 -6.64
C LYS A 58 -9.45 -10.58 -5.99
N ILE A 59 -8.47 -9.70 -6.14
CA ILE A 59 -8.55 -8.31 -5.69
C ILE A 59 -8.96 -7.45 -6.88
N ASN A 60 -10.05 -6.70 -6.71
CA ASN A 60 -10.53 -5.78 -7.74
C ASN A 60 -9.56 -4.60 -7.88
N THR A 61 -9.25 -4.23 -9.12
CA THR A 61 -8.44 -3.06 -9.44
C THR A 61 -9.28 -1.95 -10.07
N TYR A 62 -8.91 -0.72 -9.77
CA TYR A 62 -9.64 0.50 -10.18
C TYR A 62 -8.78 1.44 -11.04
N GLY A 63 -7.54 1.06 -11.34
CA GLY A 63 -6.62 1.87 -12.13
C GLY A 63 -5.25 1.99 -11.49
N THR A 64 -4.53 3.04 -11.84
CA THR A 64 -3.25 3.40 -11.26
C THR A 64 -3.30 4.83 -10.70
N ARG A 65 -2.51 5.07 -9.66
CA ARG A 65 -2.36 6.38 -9.02
C ARG A 65 -0.89 6.69 -8.81
N ASN A 66 -0.41 7.77 -9.39
CA ASN A 66 0.93 8.28 -9.14
C ASN A 66 0.95 9.04 -7.81
N LEU A 67 1.79 8.60 -6.87
CA LEU A 67 2.01 9.26 -5.59
C LEU A 67 3.51 9.49 -5.38
N SER A 68 3.83 10.60 -4.75
CA SER A 68 5.18 10.98 -4.38
C SER A 68 5.37 10.74 -2.88
N LEU A 69 5.99 9.62 -2.51
CA LEU A 69 6.20 9.28 -1.12
C LEU A 69 7.37 10.05 -0.51
N ASN A 70 7.15 10.69 0.63
CA ASN A 70 8.14 11.30 1.49
C ASN A 70 8.22 10.51 2.81
N ILE A 71 9.04 9.48 2.76
CA ILE A 71 9.21 8.47 3.83
C ILE A 71 10.31 8.84 4.84
N GLY A 72 10.71 10.11 4.88
CA GLY A 72 11.75 10.58 5.81
C GLY A 72 13.19 10.42 5.36
N LEU A 73 13.46 9.82 4.20
CA LEU A 73 14.82 9.52 3.72
C LEU A 73 15.49 10.65 2.93
N ARG A 74 15.22 11.93 3.26
CA ARG A 74 15.77 13.13 2.57
C ARG A 74 15.56 13.17 1.04
N ARG A 75 14.76 12.27 0.47
CA ARG A 75 14.40 12.19 -0.94
C ARG A 75 12.92 11.83 -1.09
N ILE A 76 12.34 12.23 -2.21
CA ILE A 76 10.96 11.93 -2.60
C ILE A 76 11.00 10.73 -3.54
N PHE A 77 10.04 9.81 -3.38
CA PHE A 77 9.94 8.58 -4.13
C PHE A 77 8.66 8.59 -4.98
N PRO A 78 8.72 9.07 -6.24
CA PRO A 78 7.58 9.00 -7.14
C PRO A 78 7.29 7.54 -7.53
N TRP A 79 6.07 7.07 -7.31
CA TRP A 79 5.69 5.70 -7.65
C TRP A 79 4.28 5.63 -8.23
N SER A 80 4.09 4.74 -9.20
CA SER A 80 2.78 4.44 -9.78
C SER A 80 2.17 3.27 -9.03
N PHE A 81 1.25 3.57 -8.11
CA PHE A 81 0.53 2.56 -7.33
C PHE A 81 -0.63 1.98 -8.12
N ILE A 82 -0.92 0.71 -7.90
CA ILE A 82 -2.17 0.12 -8.38
C ILE A 82 -3.28 0.44 -7.38
N ILE A 83 -4.41 0.96 -7.86
CA ILE A 83 -5.58 1.16 -7.01
C ILE A 83 -6.30 -0.18 -6.90
N ALA A 84 -6.35 -0.74 -5.69
CA ALA A 84 -6.87 -2.08 -5.44
C ALA A 84 -7.82 -2.06 -4.23
N ASP A 85 -8.80 -2.97 -4.17
CA ASP A 85 -9.75 -3.08 -3.06
C ASP A 85 -9.09 -3.64 -1.79
N VAL A 86 -8.24 -2.82 -1.18
CA VAL A 86 -7.54 -3.09 0.08
C VAL A 86 -7.92 -2.05 1.12
N SER A 87 -7.86 -2.41 2.41
CA SER A 87 -8.22 -1.48 3.50
C SER A 87 -7.08 -0.53 3.87
N ARG A 88 -5.83 -0.91 3.62
CA ARG A 88 -4.64 -0.11 3.91
C ARG A 88 -3.72 -0.09 2.69
N PRO A 89 -3.03 1.03 2.42
CA PRO A 89 -2.03 1.07 1.36
C PRO A 89 -0.83 0.18 1.72
N ILE A 90 -0.29 -0.53 0.72
CA ILE A 90 0.79 -1.51 0.87
C ILE A 90 1.94 -1.14 -0.07
N LEU A 91 3.16 -1.19 0.44
CA LEU A 91 4.39 -1.13 -0.34
C LEU A 91 4.90 -2.55 -0.56
N GLY A 92 4.86 -2.98 -1.81
CA GLY A 92 5.31 -4.29 -2.25
C GLY A 92 6.79 -4.33 -2.61
N ALA A 93 7.21 -5.49 -3.08
CA ALA A 93 8.56 -5.77 -3.54
C ALA A 93 8.96 -4.93 -4.76
N ASP A 94 8.00 -4.56 -5.63
CA ASP A 94 8.21 -3.66 -6.77
C ASP A 94 8.87 -2.33 -6.36
N PHE A 95 8.29 -1.63 -5.39
CA PHE A 95 8.78 -0.35 -4.87
C PHE A 95 10.10 -0.54 -4.13
N LEU A 96 10.16 -1.54 -3.25
CA LEU A 96 11.33 -1.79 -2.40
C LEU A 96 12.57 -2.13 -3.24
N THR A 97 12.40 -2.97 -4.27
CA THR A 97 13.48 -3.37 -5.17
C THR A 97 13.89 -2.23 -6.09
N HIS A 98 12.93 -1.48 -6.64
CA HIS A 98 13.22 -0.35 -7.52
C HIS A 98 14.08 0.72 -6.82
N TYR A 99 13.80 0.99 -5.56
CA TYR A 99 14.51 2.02 -4.80
C TYR A 99 15.68 1.50 -3.94
N GLY A 100 15.96 0.20 -3.99
CA GLY A 100 17.03 -0.45 -3.23
C GLY A 100 16.84 -0.32 -1.71
N ILE A 101 15.59 -0.38 -1.23
CA ILE A 101 15.23 -0.26 0.20
C ILE A 101 15.14 -1.65 0.86
N THR A 102 15.48 -2.72 0.13
CA THR A 102 15.53 -4.07 0.68
C THR A 102 16.70 -4.23 1.65
N LYS A 103 16.52 -5.03 2.72
CA LYS A 103 17.66 -5.50 3.51
C LYS A 103 18.49 -6.42 2.62
N LYS A 104 19.77 -6.09 2.45
CA LYS A 104 20.78 -7.03 1.97
C LYS A 104 21.02 -8.12 2.99
#